data_AF-A0A947NYA3-F1
#
_entry.id   AF-A0A947NYA3-F1
#
_cell.length_a   1.000
_cell.length_b   1.000
_cell.length_c   1.000
_cell.angle_alpha   90.00
_cell.angle_beta   90.00
_cell.angle_gamma   90.00
#
_symmetry.space_group_name_H-M   'P 1'
#
loop_
_entity.id
_entity.type
_entity.pdbx_description
1 polymer ?
#
loop_
_entity_poly.entity_id
_entity_poly.type
_entity_poly.pdbx_seq_one_letter_code
_entity_poly.pdbx_strand_id
1 'polypeptide(L)' 'IKRISKPGRRVYLNHKKLPYVLDNLGVAVISTSKGLMTNKEARQKKLGGETLCEIY' A
#
# COMPACT_ATOMS: atom_id res chain seq x y z
N ILE A 1 1.52 -13.76 -2.90
CA ILE A 1 1.37 -12.44 -3.59
C ILE A 1 -0.05 -12.24 -4.12
N LYS A 2 -0.72 -11.15 -3.70
CA LYS A 2 -2.11 -10.84 -4.07
C LYS A 2 -2.21 -9.41 -4.61
N ARG A 3 -2.68 -9.24 -5.85
CA ARG A 3 -2.85 -7.91 -6.47
C ARG A 3 -4.15 -7.24 -6.01
N ILE A 4 -4.03 -6.05 -5.44
CA ILE A 4 -5.15 -5.26 -4.90
C ILE A 4 -5.67 -4.29 -5.95
N SER A 5 -4.83 -3.38 -6.45
CA SER A 5 -5.21 -2.48 -7.52
C SER A 5 -5.12 -3.16 -8.89
N LYS A 6 -6.24 -3.19 -9.60
CA LYS A 6 -6.37 -3.78 -10.94
C LYS A 6 -6.86 -2.70 -11.93
N PRO A 7 -6.59 -2.82 -13.24
CA PRO A 7 -7.04 -1.82 -14.21
C PRO A 7 -8.54 -1.49 -14.14
N GLY A 8 -9.40 -2.49 -13.93
CA GLY A 8 -10.85 -2.29 -13.77
C GLY A 8 -11.30 -1.81 -12.38
N ARG A 9 -10.41 -1.77 -11.39
CA ARG A 9 -10.69 -1.23 -10.05
C ARG A 9 -9.40 -0.77 -9.40
N ARG A 10 -9.12 0.54 -9.54
CA ARG A 10 -7.99 1.18 -8.88
C ARG A 10 -8.29 1.42 -7.42
N VAL A 11 -7.34 1.11 -6.55
CA VAL A 11 -7.50 1.25 -5.09
C VAL A 11 -6.48 2.25 -4.58
N TYR A 12 -6.96 3.43 -4.18
CA TYR A 12 -6.15 4.49 -3.57
C TYR A 12 -6.51 4.62 -2.10
N LEU A 13 -5.49 4.66 -1.24
CA LEU A 13 -5.65 4.79 0.20
C LEU A 13 -4.85 5.98 0.72
N ASN A 14 -5.45 6.72 1.65
CA ASN A 14 -4.74 7.76 2.38
C ASN A 14 -3.81 7.12 3.42
N HIS A 15 -2.76 7.83 3.85
CA HIS A 15 -1.75 7.33 4.80
C HIS A 15 -2.36 6.78 6.10
N LYS A 16 -3.46 7.38 6.57
CA LYS A 16 -4.19 6.94 7.79
C LYS A 16 -4.92 5.61 7.60
N LYS A 17 -5.32 5.29 6.37
CA LYS A 17 -6.09 4.10 5.99
C LYS A 17 -5.22 3.02 5.32
N LEU A 18 -3.90 3.16 5.34
CA LEU A 18 -2.99 2.15 4.80
C LEU A 18 -3.15 0.83 5.58
N PRO A 19 -3.24 -0.31 4.88
CA PRO A 19 -3.55 -1.60 5.50
C PRO A 19 -2.35 -2.10 6.31
N TYR A 20 -2.66 -2.81 7.40
CA TYR A 20 -1.72 -3.69 8.06
C TYR A 20 -1.93 -5.09 7.49
N VAL A 21 -0.91 -5.62 6.81
CA VAL A 21 -0.97 -6.95 6.21
C VAL A 21 -0.54 -7.96 7.28
N LEU A 22 -1.44 -8.89 7.63
CA LEU A 22 -1.20 -9.96 8.61
C LEU A 22 -0.51 -9.47 9.90
N ASP A 23 -1.05 -8.45 10.55
CA ASP A 23 -0.48 -7.88 11.79
C ASP A 23 1.03 -7.58 11.73
N ASN A 24 1.48 -7.02 10.59
CA ASN A 24 2.88 -6.68 10.27
C ASN A 24 3.80 -7.83 9.82
N LEU A 25 3.28 -9.04 9.65
CA LEU A 25 4.00 -10.17 9.06
C LEU A 25 4.09 -10.08 7.52
N GLY A 26 3.16 -9.35 6.89
CA GLY A 26 3.19 -9.10 5.45
C GLY A 26 3.55 -7.65 5.10
N VAL A 27 3.76 -7.41 3.81
CA VAL A 27 4.06 -6.09 3.24
C VAL A 27 3.05 -5.73 2.16
N ALA A 28 2.48 -4.53 2.25
CA ALA A 28 1.71 -3.94 1.15
C ALA A 28 2.61 -2.96 0.39
N VAL A 29 2.59 -3.05 -0.94
CA VAL A 29 3.33 -2.17 -1.83
C VAL A 29 2.43 -1.01 -2.27
N ILE A 30 2.88 0.21 -1.97
CA ILE A 30 2.14 1.43 -2.24
C ILE A 30 2.90 2.27 -3.28
N SER A 31 2.22 2.62 -4.37
CA SER A 31 2.68 3.63 -5.30
C SER A 31 2.26 5.01 -4.80
N THR A 32 3.21 5.80 -4.33
CA THR A 32 2.96 7.16 -3.82
C THR A 32 3.51 8.20 -4.80
N SER A 33 3.21 9.47 -4.59
CA SER A 33 3.77 10.58 -5.37
C SER A 33 5.29 10.75 -5.22
N LYS A 34 5.91 10.12 -4.22
CA LYS A 34 7.38 10.13 -4.00
C LYS A 34 8.03 8.80 -4.38
N GLY A 35 7.34 7.99 -5.19
CA GLY A 35 7.81 6.69 -5.65
C GLY A 35 7.13 5.51 -4.95
N LEU A 36 7.64 4.32 -5.24
CA LEU A 36 7.18 3.06 -4.66
C LEU A 36 7.74 2.89 -3.25
N MET A 37 6.92 2.50 -2.30
CA MET A 37 7.35 2.22 -0.93
C MET A 37 6.43 1.21 -0.24
N THR A 38 6.89 0.69 0.88
CA THR A 38 6.10 -0.21 1.71
C THR A 38 5.02 0.54 2.50
N ASN A 39 3.97 -0.15 2.93
CA ASN A 39 2.94 0.41 3.80
C ASN A 39 3.51 1.03 5.10
N LYS A 40 4.56 0.43 5.68
CA LYS A 40 5.25 0.95 6.87
C LYS A 40 5.94 2.28 6.57
N GLU A 41 6.73 2.35 5.50
CA GLU A 41 7.41 3.59 5.08
C GLU A 41 6.42 4.69 4.67
N ALA A 42 5.36 4.32 3.94
CA ALA A 42 4.31 5.26 3.53
C ALA A 42 3.60 5.86 4.75
N ARG A 43 3.31 5.06 5.79
CA ARG A 43 2.77 5.55 7.07
C ARG A 43 3.73 6.51 7.76
N GLN A 44 5.01 6.15 7.86
CA GLN A 44 6.03 7.00 8.50
C GLN A 44 6.17 8.36 7.80
N LYS A 45 6.16 8.35 6.47
CA LYS A 45 6.26 9.57 5.64
C LYS A 45 4.91 10.30 5.49
N LYS A 46 3.83 9.79 6.08
CA LYS A 46 2.45 10.30 5.98
C LYS A 46 1.97 10.46 4.53
N LEU A 47 2.36 9.52 3.66
CA LEU A 47 2.00 9.51 2.25
C LEU A 47 0.94 8.45 1.97
N GLY A 48 -0.11 8.85 1.24
CA GLY A 48 -1.07 7.93 0.64
C GLY A 48 -0.64 7.53 -0.77
N GLY A 49 -1.44 6.68 -1.41
CA GLY A 49 -1.15 6.25 -2.78
C GLY A 49 -2.00 5.07 -3.25
N GLU A 50 -1.65 4.54 -4.42
CA GLU A 50 -2.26 3.34 -4.98
C GLU A 50 -1.73 2.10 -4.29
N THR A 51 -2.61 1.23 -3.79
CA THR A 51 -2.22 -0.04 -3.19
C THR A 51 -2.10 -1.12 -4.27
N LEU A 52 -0.88 -1.44 -4.68
CA LEU A 52 -0.64 -2.32 -5.83
C LEU A 52 -0.91 -3.77 -5.48
N CYS A 53 -0.22 -4.28 -4.47
CA CYS A 53 -0.32 -5.67 -4.05
C CYS A 53 0.08 -5.85 -2.59
N GLU A 54 -0.36 -6.97 -2.04
CA GLU A 54 0.05 -7.48 -0.73
C GLU A 54 0.92 -8.72 -0.94
N ILE A 55 2.02 -8.77 -0.22
CA ILE A 55 2.98 -9.87 -0.22
C ILE A 55 2.96 -10.47 1.18
N TYR A 56 2.54 -11.72 1.22
CA TYR A 56 2.58 -12.68 2.31
C TYR A 56 2.55 -14.08 1.69
#